data_AF-A0A9X8R1U3-F1
#
_entry.id   AF-A0A9X8R1U3-F1
#
_cell.length_a   1.000
_cell.length_b   1.000
_cell.length_c   1.000
_cell.angle_alpha   90.00
_cell.angle_beta   90.00
_cell.angle_gamma   90.00
#
_symmetry.space_group_name_H-M   'P 1'
#
loop_
_entity.id
_entity.type
_entity.pdbx_description
1 polymer ?
#
loop_
_entity_poly.entity_id
_entity_poly.type
_entity_poly.pdbx_seq_one_letter_code
_entity_poly.pdbx_strand_id
1 'polypeptide(L)'
;MLYLGNYPSRKVLSRLLIAAFFYGYGKKAGEMMLRVILELFRIITIILVIGMIMGFIINSIYAIFGITVENTAGGWIVGMAIFPLLYVLYKNRLQFSGFYKNAGQVKLSNRTTTILLCFSVLMLTVAPLFR
;
A
#
# COMPACT_ATOMS: atom_id res chain seq x y z
N MET A 1 -19.57 -62.38 -7.19
CA MET A 1 -18.35 -61.78 -6.62
C MET A 1 -18.62 -60.32 -6.32
N LEU A 2 -18.99 -59.99 -5.07
CA LEU A 2 -19.18 -58.61 -4.62
C LEU A 2 -17.84 -58.12 -4.06
N TYR A 3 -17.26 -57.11 -4.71
CA TYR A 3 -16.08 -56.39 -4.23
C TYR A 3 -16.44 -55.61 -2.96
N LEU A 4 -16.39 -56.27 -1.79
CA LEU A 4 -16.39 -55.57 -0.51
C LEU A 4 -15.00 -54.95 -0.32
N GLY A 5 -14.83 -53.75 -0.87
CA GLY A 5 -13.65 -52.93 -0.65
C GLY A 5 -13.41 -52.75 0.85
N ASN A 6 -12.19 -53.05 1.28
CA ASN A 6 -11.73 -52.95 2.66
C ASN A 6 -11.85 -51.49 3.15
N TYR A 7 -12.89 -51.19 3.90
CA TYR A 7 -13.09 -49.84 4.44
C TYR A 7 -12.05 -49.54 5.53
N PRO A 8 -11.37 -48.38 5.48
CA PRO A 8 -10.35 -48.04 6.45
C PRO A 8 -10.93 -47.94 7.86
N SER A 9 -10.25 -48.54 8.83
CA SER A 9 -10.63 -48.50 10.25
C SER A 9 -10.83 -47.05 10.72
N ARG A 10 -11.77 -46.81 11.67
CA ARG A 10 -12.09 -45.47 12.19
C ARG A 10 -10.84 -44.68 12.64
N LYS A 11 -9.81 -45.35 13.16
CA LYS A 11 -8.54 -44.73 13.56
C LYS A 11 -7.69 -44.23 12.38
N VAL A 12 -7.78 -44.90 11.23
CA VAL A 12 -7.10 -44.51 9.99
C VAL A 12 -7.85 -43.35 9.34
N LEU A 13 -9.18 -43.42 9.33
CA LEU A 13 -10.03 -42.35 8.81
C LEU A 13 -9.85 -41.04 9.60
N SER A 14 -9.78 -41.11 10.93
CA SER A 14 -9.56 -39.93 11.77
C SER A 14 -8.18 -39.30 11.53
N ARG A 15 -7.13 -40.10 11.37
CA ARG A 15 -5.78 -39.60 11.04
C ARG A 15 -5.72 -38.94 9.67
N LEU A 16 -6.38 -39.52 8.66
CA LEU A 16 -6.45 -38.93 7.32
C LEU A 16 -7.22 -37.62 7.31
N LEU A 17 -8.34 -37.53 8.04
CA LEU A 17 -9.11 -36.29 8.17
C LEU A 17 -8.30 -35.18 8.86
N ILE A 18 -7.56 -35.51 9.91
CA ILE A 18 -6.68 -34.55 10.60
C ILE A 18 -5.56 -34.07 9.65
N ALA A 19 -4.90 -34.97 8.95
CA ALA A 19 -3.84 -34.61 7.99
C ALA A 19 -4.37 -33.73 6.84
N ALA A 20 -5.53 -34.06 6.28
CA ALA A 20 -6.17 -33.26 5.24
C ALA A 20 -6.56 -31.86 5.74
N PHE A 21 -7.04 -31.75 6.99
CA PHE A 21 -7.35 -30.47 7.61
C PHE A 21 -6.10 -29.60 7.78
N PHE A 22 -5.02 -30.14 8.34
CA PHE A 22 -3.76 -29.40 8.52
C PHE A 22 -3.13 -29.00 7.18
N TYR A 23 -3.16 -29.89 6.18
CA TYR A 23 -2.67 -29.59 4.84
C TYR A 23 -3.47 -28.46 4.18
N GLY A 24 -4.80 -28.51 4.26
CA GLY A 24 -5.67 -27.44 3.75
C GLY A 24 -5.44 -26.12 4.48
N TYR A 25 -5.23 -26.15 5.79
CA TYR A 25 -4.93 -24.97 6.60
C TYR A 25 -3.59 -24.34 6.22
N GLY A 26 -2.52 -25.14 6.14
CA GLY A 26 -1.18 -24.67 5.76
C GLY A 26 -1.13 -24.08 4.34
N LYS A 27 -1.79 -24.72 3.38
CA LYS A 27 -1.90 -24.20 2.01
C LYS A 27 -2.60 -22.84 1.97
N LYS A 28 -3.73 -22.70 2.68
CA LYS A 28 -4.49 -21.45 2.74
C LYS A 28 -3.70 -20.34 3.43
N ALA A 29 -2.93 -20.65 4.47
CA ALA A 29 -2.06 -19.70 5.14
C ALA A 29 -0.95 -19.17 4.22
N GLY A 30 -0.30 -20.06 3.44
CA GLY A 30 0.73 -19.67 2.47
C GLY A 30 0.20 -18.73 1.39
N GLU A 31 -0.99 -19.00 0.85
CA GLU A 31 -1.63 -18.11 -0.12
C GLU A 31 -1.96 -16.73 0.45
N MET A 32 -2.38 -16.66 1.72
CA MET A 32 -2.65 -15.40 2.40
C MET A 32 -1.37 -14.57 2.58
N MET A 33 -0.25 -15.20 2.99
CA MET A 33 1.04 -14.51 3.13
C MET A 33 1.54 -13.95 1.80
N LEU A 34 1.50 -14.74 0.72
CA LEU A 34 1.90 -14.29 -0.62
C LEU A 34 1.09 -13.07 -1.08
N ARG A 35 -0.23 -13.07 -0.86
CA ARG A 35 -1.09 -11.93 -1.19
C ARG A 35 -0.70 -10.67 -0.42
N VAL A 36 -0.37 -10.78 0.86
CA VAL A 36 0.07 -9.64 1.69
C VAL A 36 1.40 -9.10 1.19
N ILE A 37 2.38 -9.96 0.88
CA ILE A 37 3.70 -9.55 0.37
C ILE A 37 3.55 -8.79 -0.95
N LEU A 38 2.72 -9.30 -1.88
CA LEU A 38 2.45 -8.63 -3.16
C LEU A 38 1.76 -7.27 -2.98
N GLU A 39 0.87 -7.15 -2.00
CA GLU A 39 0.20 -5.90 -1.68
C GLU A 39 1.21 -4.87 -1.13
N LEU A 40 2.09 -5.26 -0.21
CA LEU A 40 3.17 -4.41 0.30
C LEU A 40 4.11 -3.96 -0.81
N PHE A 41 4.52 -4.90 -1.68
CA PHE A 41 5.36 -4.60 -2.83
C PHE A 41 4.70 -3.53 -3.72
N ARG A 42 3.40 -3.68 -4.04
CA ARG A 42 2.65 -2.67 -4.83
C ARG A 42 2.68 -1.31 -4.17
N ILE A 43 2.44 -1.24 -2.86
CA ILE A 43 2.41 0.03 -2.11
C ILE A 43 3.77 0.73 -2.19
N ILE A 44 4.86 -0.02 -1.95
CA ILE A 44 6.22 0.51 -2.01
C ILE A 44 6.53 1.02 -3.42
N THR A 45 6.23 0.24 -4.46
CA THR A 45 6.44 0.66 -5.86
C THR A 45 5.68 1.94 -6.19
N ILE A 46 4.42 2.05 -5.78
CA ILE A 46 3.59 3.25 -6.01
C ILE A 46 4.20 4.47 -5.33
N ILE A 47 4.58 4.35 -4.05
CA ILE A 47 5.16 5.45 -3.28
C ILE A 47 6.46 5.93 -3.92
N LEU A 48 7.34 5.01 -4.32
CA LEU A 48 8.62 5.35 -4.95
C LEU A 48 8.42 6.02 -6.31
N VAL A 49 7.62 5.41 -7.20
CA VAL A 49 7.42 5.92 -8.56
C VAL A 49 6.71 7.27 -8.55
N ILE A 50 5.58 7.38 -7.85
CA ILE A 50 4.82 8.63 -7.82
C ILE A 50 5.57 9.69 -7.00
N GLY A 51 6.26 9.31 -5.93
CA GLY A 51 7.07 10.22 -5.13
C GLY A 51 8.19 10.87 -5.93
N MET A 52 8.92 10.08 -6.74
CA MET A 52 9.94 10.61 -7.65
C MET A 52 9.35 11.55 -8.69
N ILE A 53 8.23 11.18 -9.33
CA ILE A 53 7.56 12.02 -10.32
C ILE A 53 7.11 13.35 -9.69
N MET A 54 6.45 13.30 -8.53
CA MET A 54 6.02 14.50 -7.81
C MET A 54 7.20 15.39 -7.42
N GLY A 55 8.27 14.81 -6.86
CA GLY A 55 9.48 15.54 -6.51
C GLY A 55 10.12 16.22 -7.71
N PHE A 56 10.20 15.53 -8.85
CA PHE A 56 10.72 16.09 -10.09
C PHE A 56 9.87 17.26 -10.60
N ILE A 57 8.54 17.09 -10.63
CA ILE A 57 7.60 18.14 -11.05
C ILE A 57 7.74 19.37 -10.16
N ILE A 58 7.76 19.19 -8.83
CA ILE A 58 7.82 20.29 -7.87
C ILE A 58 9.15 21.05 -8.00
N ASN A 59 10.29 20.34 -8.07
CA ASN A 59 11.58 20.99 -8.27
C ASN A 59 11.64 21.73 -9.63
N SER A 60 11.05 21.16 -10.69
CA SER A 60 10.96 21.84 -11.99
C SER A 60 10.14 23.13 -11.89
N ILE A 61 9.04 23.12 -11.14
CA ILE A 61 8.23 24.33 -10.89
C ILE A 61 9.07 25.38 -10.18
N TYR A 62 9.80 25.03 -9.12
CA TYR A 62 10.68 25.99 -8.43
C TYR A 62 11.78 26.55 -9.33
N ALA A 63 12.39 25.70 -10.16
CA ALA A 63 13.40 26.11 -11.12
C ALA A 63 12.87 27.13 -12.14
N ILE A 64 11.61 27.00 -12.61
CA ILE A 64 10.96 27.98 -13.50
C ILE A 64 10.85 29.35 -12.81
N PHE A 65 10.64 29.40 -11.50
CA PHE A 65 10.60 30.63 -10.72
C PHE A 65 12.00 31.13 -10.28
N GLY A 66 13.08 30.46 -10.70
CA GLY A 66 14.45 30.79 -10.31
C GLY A 66 14.77 30.47 -8.85
N ILE A 67 13.99 29.60 -8.20
CA ILE A 67 14.14 29.21 -6.81
C ILE A 67 14.90 27.88 -6.75
N THR A 68 16.08 27.86 -6.12
CA THR A 68 16.83 26.62 -5.85
C THR A 68 16.62 26.21 -4.40
N VAL A 69 15.85 25.15 -4.18
CA VAL A 69 15.61 24.55 -2.86
C VAL A 69 16.46 23.29 -2.62
N GLU A 70 17.25 22.91 -3.61
CA GLU A 70 18.14 21.76 -3.58
C GLU A 70 19.20 21.93 -2.47
N ASN A 71 19.41 20.88 -1.67
CA ASN A 71 20.35 20.87 -0.52
C ASN A 71 20.08 21.90 0.59
N THR A 72 18.90 22.52 0.64
CA THR A 72 18.49 23.44 1.72
C THR A 72 17.49 22.79 2.67
N ALA A 73 17.18 23.45 3.80
CA ALA A 73 16.10 23.02 4.69
C ALA A 73 14.74 22.99 3.96
N GLY A 74 14.53 23.91 3.00
CA GLY A 74 13.36 23.91 2.13
C GLY A 74 13.19 22.62 1.30
N GLY A 75 14.28 22.01 0.84
CA GLY A 75 14.23 20.72 0.12
C GLY A 75 13.64 19.59 0.97
N TRP A 76 13.96 19.55 2.27
CA TRP A 76 13.36 18.59 3.22
C TRP A 76 11.87 18.87 3.45
N ILE A 77 11.48 20.15 3.50
CA ILE A 77 10.07 20.55 3.62
C ILE A 77 9.27 20.10 2.38
N VAL A 78 9.85 20.22 1.19
CA VAL A 78 9.24 19.71 -0.05
C VAL A 78 9.03 18.19 0.04
N GLY A 79 10.03 17.44 0.49
CA GLY A 79 9.89 16.00 0.73
C GLY A 79 8.77 15.68 1.73
N MET A 80 8.70 16.42 2.84
CA MET A 80 7.64 16.27 3.84
C MET A 80 6.25 16.58 3.28
N ALA A 81 6.13 17.59 2.41
CA ALA A 81 4.87 17.99 1.80
C ALA A 81 4.33 16.96 0.79
N ILE A 82 5.19 16.15 0.18
CA ILE A 82 4.81 15.10 -0.78
C ILE A 82 4.10 13.92 -0.08
N PHE A 83 4.45 13.61 1.17
CA PHE A 83 3.84 12.48 1.90
C PHE A 83 2.32 12.60 2.08
N PRO A 84 1.75 13.74 2.53
CA PRO A 84 0.30 13.93 2.58
C PRO A 84 -0.38 13.77 1.22
N LEU A 85 0.24 14.26 0.12
CA LEU A 85 -0.30 14.11 -1.24
C LEU A 85 -0.36 12.64 -1.66
N LEU A 86 0.75 11.92 -1.46
CA LEU A 86 0.85 10.49 -1.74
C LEU A 86 -0.16 9.70 -0.91
N TYR A 87 -0.30 10.02 0.38
CA TYR A 87 -1.25 9.35 1.27
C TYR A 87 -2.70 9.53 0.80
N VAL A 88 -3.10 10.76 0.48
CA VAL A 88 -4.44 11.07 -0.04
C VAL A 88 -4.69 10.34 -1.36
N LEU A 89 -3.74 10.41 -2.30
CA LEU A 89 -3.86 9.76 -3.62
C LEU A 89 -3.97 8.24 -3.48
N TYR A 90 -3.11 7.65 -2.66
CA TYR A 90 -3.13 6.22 -2.40
C TYR A 90 -4.45 5.81 -1.78
N LYS A 91 -4.88 6.46 -0.69
CA LYS A 91 -6.06 6.06 0.08
C LYS A 91 -7.38 6.25 -0.69
N ASN A 92 -7.46 7.27 -1.55
CA ASN A 92 -8.70 7.60 -2.26
C ASN A 92 -8.83 6.91 -3.63
N ARG A 93 -7.71 6.54 -4.27
CA ARG A 93 -7.71 5.97 -5.63
C ARG A 93 -6.97 4.64 -5.71
N LEU A 94 -5.69 4.62 -5.38
CA LEU A 94 -4.80 3.48 -5.69
C LEU A 94 -4.94 2.30 -4.71
N GLN A 95 -5.60 2.48 -3.57
CA GLN A 95 -5.91 1.40 -2.65
C GLN A 95 -6.96 0.44 -3.24
N PHE A 96 -7.91 0.95 -4.03
CA PHE A 96 -9.04 0.17 -4.55
C PHE A 96 -8.70 -0.71 -5.76
N SER A 97 -7.53 -0.51 -6.37
CA SER A 97 -7.07 -1.33 -7.50
C SER A 97 -6.39 -2.64 -7.06
N GLY A 98 -6.34 -2.91 -5.75
CA GLY A 98 -5.59 -4.04 -5.23
C GLY A 98 -6.24 -5.41 -5.33
N PHE A 99 -5.40 -6.43 -5.19
CA PHE A 99 -5.81 -7.84 -5.25
C PHE A 99 -6.59 -8.27 -4.00
N TYR A 100 -6.41 -7.54 -2.90
CA TYR A 100 -7.11 -7.79 -1.65
C TYR A 100 -8.16 -6.71 -1.40
N LYS A 101 -9.42 -6.98 -1.76
CA LYS A 101 -10.57 -6.14 -1.41
C LYS A 101 -10.96 -6.38 0.04
N ASN A 102 -10.27 -5.72 0.96
CA ASN A 102 -10.65 -5.73 2.37
C ASN A 102 -11.99 -5.01 2.55
N ALA A 103 -12.93 -5.60 3.30
CA ALA A 103 -14.20 -4.95 3.68
C ALA A 103 -13.99 -3.62 4.46
N GLY A 104 -12.78 -3.39 4.99
CA GLY A 104 -12.37 -2.15 5.67
C GLY A 104 -11.73 -1.08 4.76
N GLN A 105 -11.73 -1.23 3.44
CA GLN A 105 -11.24 -0.18 2.52
C GLN A 105 -12.24 0.97 2.42
N VAL A 106 -12.09 1.96 3.30
CA VAL A 106 -12.91 3.18 3.29
C VAL A 106 -12.09 4.34 2.73
N LYS A 107 -12.68 5.12 1.82
CA LYS A 107 -12.10 6.37 1.33
C LYS A 107 -11.91 7.34 2.50
N LEU A 108 -10.91 8.21 2.42
CA LEU A 108 -10.78 9.27 3.41
C LEU A 108 -12.02 10.19 3.31
N SER A 109 -12.46 10.73 4.45
CA SER A 109 -13.55 11.71 4.42
C SER A 109 -13.12 12.92 3.58
N ASN A 110 -14.09 13.56 2.91
CA ASN A 110 -13.80 14.74 2.09
C ASN A 110 -13.11 15.84 2.91
N ARG A 111 -13.52 16.03 4.18
CA ARG A 111 -12.90 17.02 5.08
C ARG A 111 -11.43 16.71 5.35
N THR A 112 -11.11 15.47 5.72
CA THR A 112 -9.73 15.06 6.00
C THR A 112 -8.86 15.17 4.75
N THR A 113 -9.41 14.79 3.59
CA THR A 113 -8.74 14.94 2.29
C THR A 113 -8.40 16.41 2.04
N THR A 114 -9.36 17.32 2.17
CA THR A 114 -9.15 18.75 1.96
C THR A 114 -8.12 19.33 2.93
N ILE A 115 -8.17 18.96 4.22
CA ILE A 115 -7.22 19.46 5.21
C ILE A 115 -5.79 19.02 4.88
N LEU A 116 -5.59 17.74 4.54
CA LEU A 116 -4.26 17.22 4.16
C LEU A 116 -3.72 17.89 2.90
N LEU A 117 -4.59 18.10 1.90
CA LEU A 117 -4.22 18.80 0.67
C LEU A 117 -3.84 20.26 0.95
N CYS A 118 -4.65 20.98 1.73
CA CYS A 118 -4.33 22.35 2.13
C CYS A 118 -3.01 22.43 2.89
N PHE A 119 -2.77 21.51 3.84
CA PHE A 119 -1.53 21.48 4.61
C PHE A 119 -0.31 21.24 3.72
N SER A 120 -0.42 20.32 2.76
CA SER A 120 0.66 20.07 1.79
C SER A 120 0.95 21.29 0.92
N VAL A 121 -0.09 21.94 0.38
CA VAL A 121 0.09 23.14 -0.44
C VAL A 121 0.73 24.26 0.37
N LEU A 122 0.29 24.48 1.62
CA LEU A 122 0.91 25.46 2.51
C LEU A 122 2.39 25.16 2.74
N MET A 123 2.75 23.91 3.05
CA MET A 123 4.16 23.52 3.20
C MET A 123 4.98 23.79 1.94
N LEU A 124 4.45 23.50 0.75
CA LEU A 124 5.12 23.81 -0.51
C LEU A 124 5.31 25.32 -0.68
N THR A 125 4.30 26.14 -0.40
CA THR A 125 4.45 27.60 -0.53
C THR A 125 5.45 28.20 0.45
N VAL A 126 5.63 27.58 1.62
CA VAL A 126 6.54 28.03 2.68
C VAL A 126 7.96 27.51 2.48
N ALA A 127 8.15 26.37 1.81
CA ALA A 127 9.46 25.75 1.63
C ALA A 127 10.54 26.70 1.04
N PRO A 128 10.25 27.55 0.04
CA PRO A 128 11.20 28.52 -0.50
C PRO A 128 11.69 29.59 0.49
N LEU A 129 10.94 29.84 1.56
CA LEU A 129 11.30 30.83 2.58
C LEU A 129 12.46 30.34 3.47
N PHE A 130 12.70 29.03 3.50
CA PHE A 130 13.75 28.35 4.29
C PHE A 130 14.91 27.88 3.41
N ARG A 131 15.24 28.65 2.37
CA ARG A 131 16.41 28.46 1.51
C ARG A 131 17.72 28.82 2.22
#